data_AF-A0A358L387-F1
#
_entry.id   AF-A0A358L387-F1
#
_cell.length_a   1.000
_cell.length_b   1.000
_cell.length_c   1.000
_cell.angle_alpha   90.00
_cell.angle_beta   90.00
_cell.angle_gamma   90.00
#
_symmetry.space_group_name_H-M   'P 1'
#
loop_
_entity.id
_entity.type
_entity.pdbx_description
1 polymer ?
#
loop_
_entity_poly.entity_id
_entity_poly.type
_entity_poly.pdbx_seq_one_letter_code
_entity_poly.pdbx_strand_id
1 'polypeptide(L)'
;VLPGQDDWRQLRDAVMRHGIYNQNLQAIPPTGSISYINHATSSIHPIVSPVEIRKEGKTGRVYYPAPFMTNANQAFYRDAYDIGPEAIIDTYAEATRHVDQGLSLTLFFRDTATTRDINKAQIYAWKKGIKTLYYIRLRQMALPGTEVEGCVSCSL
;
A
#
# COMPACT_ATOMS: atom_id res chain seq x y z
N VAL A 1 8.35 22.72 5.67
CA VAL A 1 7.36 23.81 5.55
C VAL A 1 6.47 23.47 4.37
N LEU A 2 5.15 23.58 4.49
CA LEU A 2 4.23 23.35 3.37
C LEU A 2 4.16 24.62 2.51
N PRO A 3 4.12 24.51 1.16
CA PRO A 3 4.01 25.67 0.28
C PRO A 3 2.73 26.48 0.55
N GLY A 4 2.86 27.80 0.66
CA GLY A 4 1.76 28.74 0.81
C GLY A 4 1.13 29.14 -0.53
N GLN A 5 0.09 29.97 -0.50
CA GLN A 5 -0.58 30.42 -1.73
C GLN A 5 0.34 31.25 -2.63
N ASP A 6 1.24 32.05 -2.06
CA ASP A 6 2.14 32.90 -2.83
C ASP A 6 3.20 32.07 -3.57
N ASP A 7 3.70 30.99 -2.96
CA ASP A 7 4.60 30.03 -3.63
C ASP A 7 3.92 29.43 -4.88
N TRP A 8 2.63 29.07 -4.78
CA TRP A 8 1.87 28.55 -5.91
C TRP A 8 1.61 29.58 -6.99
N ARG A 9 1.36 30.85 -6.63
CA ARG A 9 1.21 31.95 -7.62
C ARG A 9 2.51 32.17 -8.38
N GLN A 10 3.64 32.18 -7.66
CA GLN A 10 4.96 32.34 -8.27
C GLN A 10 5.28 31.15 -9.20
N LEU A 11 5.02 29.92 -8.77
CA LEU A 11 5.24 28.72 -9.57
C LEU A 11 4.38 28.74 -10.85
N ARG A 12 3.10 29.12 -10.75
CA ARG A 12 2.22 29.24 -11.91
C ARG A 12 2.78 30.23 -12.93
N ASP A 13 3.22 31.40 -12.50
CA ASP A 13 3.75 32.43 -13.40
C ASP A 13 5.07 31.98 -14.06
N ALA A 14 5.90 31.21 -13.33
CA ALA A 14 7.11 30.60 -13.88
C ALA A 14 6.78 29.53 -14.95
N VAL A 15 5.80 28.65 -14.68
CA VAL A 15 5.34 27.63 -15.64
C VAL A 15 4.77 28.26 -16.89
N MET A 16 4.00 29.36 -16.78
CA MET A 16 3.48 30.06 -17.95
C MET A 16 4.58 30.70 -18.81
N ARG A 17 5.68 31.14 -18.19
CA ARG A 17 6.80 31.80 -18.90
C ARG A 17 7.78 30.81 -19.53
N HIS A 18 8.02 29.68 -18.86
CA HIS A 18 9.09 28.74 -19.21
C HIS A 18 8.58 27.37 -19.65
N GLY A 19 7.31 27.06 -19.43
CA GLY A 19 6.74 25.72 -19.61
C GLY A 19 7.22 24.71 -18.56
N ILE A 20 6.91 23.44 -18.81
CA ILE A 20 7.45 22.28 -18.11
C ILE A 20 8.01 21.31 -19.15
N TYR A 21 9.09 20.61 -18.80
CA TYR A 21 9.73 19.67 -19.73
C TYR A 21 8.93 18.36 -19.86
N ASN A 22 8.46 17.82 -18.73
CA ASN A 22 7.74 16.55 -18.68
C ASN A 22 6.23 16.79 -18.74
N GLN A 23 5.53 16.04 -19.59
CA GLN A 23 4.06 16.07 -19.66
C GLN A 23 3.40 15.50 -18.39
N ASN A 24 4.01 14.47 -17.79
CA ASN A 24 3.54 13.80 -16.58
C ASN A 24 4.71 13.63 -15.62
N LEU A 25 4.45 13.68 -14.30
CA LEU A 25 5.48 13.73 -13.27
C LEU A 25 5.39 12.57 -12.27
N GLN A 26 4.19 12.24 -11.80
CA GLN A 26 3.98 11.32 -10.70
C GLN A 26 3.06 10.18 -11.09
N ALA A 27 3.50 8.96 -10.75
CA ALA A 27 2.70 7.75 -10.70
C ALA A 27 3.17 6.94 -9.49
N ILE A 28 2.25 6.26 -8.80
CA ILE A 28 2.59 5.46 -7.62
C ILE A 28 2.37 3.97 -7.93
N PRO A 29 3.41 3.25 -8.40
CA PRO A 29 3.34 1.82 -8.64
C PRO A 29 3.42 1.02 -7.32
N PRO A 30 3.15 -0.30 -7.35
CA PRO A 30 3.55 -1.17 -6.26
C PRO A 30 5.08 -1.28 -6.24
N THR A 31 5.69 -1.34 -5.07
CA THR A 31 7.13 -1.55 -4.93
C THR A 31 7.37 -2.99 -4.45
N GLY A 32 7.75 -3.86 -5.38
CA GLY A 32 8.06 -5.28 -5.10
C GLY A 32 9.39 -5.45 -4.36
N SER A 33 10.31 -6.23 -4.93
CA SER A 33 11.59 -6.58 -4.27
C SER A 33 12.46 -5.38 -3.89
N ILE A 34 12.36 -4.26 -4.62
CA ILE A 34 13.13 -3.05 -4.33
C ILE A 34 12.78 -2.42 -2.97
N SER A 35 11.56 -2.66 -2.45
CA SER A 35 11.16 -2.17 -1.13
C SER A 35 11.96 -2.84 -0.01
N TYR A 36 12.34 -4.12 -0.17
CA TYR A 36 13.17 -4.83 0.79
C TYR A 36 14.59 -4.26 0.84
N ILE A 37 15.16 -3.93 -0.33
CA ILE A 37 16.48 -3.32 -0.43
C ILE A 37 16.47 -1.92 0.19
N ASN A 38 15.42 -1.14 -0.06
CA ASN A 38 15.27 0.21 0.46
C ASN A 38 14.78 0.28 1.92
N HIS A 39 14.52 -0.88 2.55
CA HIS A 39 13.92 -0.98 3.87
C HIS A 39 12.65 -0.13 4.04
N ALA A 40 11.72 -0.27 3.09
CA ALA A 40 10.44 0.44 3.07
C ALA A 40 9.26 -0.54 3.09
N THR A 41 8.10 -0.06 3.55
CA THR A 41 6.82 -0.75 3.30
C THR A 41 6.45 -0.60 1.83
N SER A 42 5.69 -1.54 1.29
CA SER A 42 5.31 -1.49 -0.13
C SER A 42 4.36 -0.33 -0.41
N SER A 43 4.77 0.61 -1.26
CA SER A 43 3.94 1.76 -1.68
C SER A 43 3.39 2.56 -0.48
N ILE A 44 2.24 3.20 -0.66
CA ILE A 44 1.55 4.00 0.37
C ILE A 44 0.41 3.23 1.07
N HIS A 45 0.20 1.95 0.75
CA HIS A 45 -0.79 1.12 1.41
C HIS A 45 -0.20 0.47 2.68
N PRO A 46 -1.04 0.01 3.62
CA PRO A 46 -0.56 -0.66 4.82
C PRO A 46 0.21 -1.95 4.51
N ILE A 47 0.98 -2.41 5.50
CA ILE A 47 1.69 -3.69 5.42
C ILE A 47 0.71 -4.85 5.29
N VAL A 48 1.13 -5.92 4.61
CA VAL A 48 0.32 -7.15 4.50
C VAL A 48 0.51 -8.10 5.67
N SER A 49 1.61 -7.94 6.40
CA SER A 49 1.96 -8.68 7.62
C SER A 49 3.03 -7.89 8.40
N PRO A 50 3.04 -7.91 9.74
CA PRO A 50 4.14 -7.39 10.55
C PRO A 50 5.49 -8.05 10.22
N VAL A 51 5.47 -9.34 9.89
CA VAL A 51 6.63 -10.09 9.37
C VAL A 51 6.19 -10.80 8.10
N GLU A 52 6.67 -10.34 6.96
CA GLU A 52 6.38 -10.95 5.67
C GLU A 52 7.20 -12.23 5.48
N ILE A 53 6.55 -13.28 4.94
CA ILE A 53 7.18 -14.55 4.64
C ILE A 53 7.26 -14.71 3.12
N ARG A 54 8.47 -14.86 2.61
CA ARG A 54 8.72 -15.06 1.17
C ARG A 54 9.34 -16.41 0.91
N LYS A 55 8.89 -17.10 -0.14
CA LYS A 55 9.49 -18.36 -0.58
C LYS A 55 10.63 -18.07 -1.54
N GLU A 56 11.87 -18.07 -1.04
CA GLU A 56 13.06 -17.81 -1.84
C GLU A 56 14.22 -18.74 -1.49
N GLY A 57 15.03 -19.05 -2.50
CA GLY A 57 16.29 -19.78 -2.35
C GLY A 57 16.15 -21.24 -1.90
N LYS A 58 17.29 -21.83 -1.52
CA LYS A 58 17.39 -23.23 -1.07
C LYS A 58 16.79 -23.46 0.32
N THR A 59 16.72 -22.40 1.13
CA THR A 59 16.15 -22.40 2.48
C THR A 59 14.62 -22.47 2.47
N GLY A 60 13.98 -22.17 1.33
CA GLY A 60 12.54 -22.29 1.12
C GLY A 60 11.69 -21.17 1.73
N ARG A 61 12.18 -20.45 2.75
CA ARG A 61 11.50 -19.28 3.35
C ARG A 61 12.50 -18.21 3.82
N VAL A 62 12.12 -16.94 3.66
CA VAL A 62 12.82 -15.73 4.13
C VAL A 62 11.82 -14.87 4.87
N TYR A 63 12.21 -14.35 6.04
CA TYR A 63 11.38 -13.53 6.91
C TYR A 63 11.82 -12.06 6.82
N TYR A 64 10.86 -11.16 6.63
CA TYR A 64 11.11 -9.73 6.51
C TYR A 64 10.22 -8.95 7.48
N PRO A 65 10.75 -8.49 8.63
CA PRO A 65 10.01 -7.64 9.56
C PRO A 65 9.80 -6.25 8.95
N ALA A 66 8.65 -5.66 9.23
CA ALA A 66 8.32 -4.32 8.75
C ALA A 66 9.34 -3.27 9.26
N PRO A 67 9.74 -2.30 8.42
CA PRO A 67 10.70 -1.27 8.81
C PRO A 67 10.29 -0.51 10.07
N PHE A 68 11.27 -0.25 10.95
CA PHE A 68 11.12 0.47 12.23
C PHE A 68 10.17 -0.19 13.26
N MET A 69 9.69 -1.41 12.99
CA MET A 69 8.88 -2.15 13.94
C MET A 69 9.75 -2.65 15.10
N THR A 70 9.25 -2.45 16.31
CA THR A 70 9.83 -2.90 17.58
C THR A 70 8.72 -3.49 18.44
N ASN A 71 9.10 -4.23 19.48
CA ASN A 71 8.11 -4.79 20.42
C ASN A 71 7.27 -3.72 21.13
N ALA A 72 7.81 -2.50 21.28
CA ALA A 72 7.10 -1.40 21.94
C ALA A 72 6.05 -0.72 21.04
N ASN A 73 6.16 -0.84 19.72
CA ASN A 73 5.33 -0.11 18.75
C ASN A 73 4.54 -1.02 17.80
N GLN A 74 4.54 -2.34 18.04
CA GLN A 74 3.90 -3.36 17.21
C GLN A 74 2.41 -3.06 16.95
N ALA A 75 1.71 -2.42 17.89
CA ALA A 75 0.30 -2.05 17.75
C ALA A 75 0.02 -1.09 16.57
N PHE A 76 1.02 -0.34 16.08
CA PHE A 76 0.87 0.53 14.91
C PHE A 76 1.00 -0.23 13.58
N TYR A 77 1.51 -1.45 13.59
CA TYR A 77 1.77 -2.28 12.41
C TYR A 77 0.59 -3.22 12.15
N ARG A 78 -0.62 -2.67 12.07
CA ARG A 78 -1.82 -3.42 11.70
C ARG A 78 -1.77 -3.81 10.23
N ASP A 79 -2.13 -5.04 9.92
CA ASP A 79 -2.14 -5.50 8.54
C ASP A 79 -3.30 -4.89 7.72
N ALA A 80 -3.15 -4.90 6.40
CA ALA A 80 -4.12 -4.33 5.47
C ALA A 80 -5.50 -5.03 5.52
N TYR A 81 -5.57 -6.29 5.95
CA TYR A 81 -6.82 -7.02 6.10
C TYR A 81 -7.60 -6.62 7.35
N ASP A 82 -6.89 -6.19 8.39
CA ASP A 82 -7.47 -5.65 9.62
C ASP A 82 -7.84 -4.15 9.50
N ILE A 83 -7.03 -3.38 8.76
CA ILE A 83 -7.34 -1.98 8.43
C ILE A 83 -8.57 -1.90 7.51
N GLY A 84 -8.66 -2.81 6.53
CA GLY A 84 -9.79 -2.92 5.63
C GLY A 84 -9.77 -1.91 4.47
N PRO A 85 -10.67 -2.08 3.49
CA PRO A 85 -10.60 -1.36 2.21
C PRO A 85 -10.93 0.13 2.32
N GLU A 86 -11.78 0.55 3.26
CA GLU A 86 -12.27 1.93 3.35
C GLU A 86 -11.16 2.92 3.69
N ALA A 87 -10.37 2.64 4.74
CA ALA A 87 -9.24 3.48 5.13
C ALA A 87 -8.13 3.52 4.06
N ILE A 88 -7.93 2.41 3.33
CA ILE A 88 -6.97 2.37 2.22
C ILE A 88 -7.47 3.26 1.08
N ILE A 89 -8.75 3.16 0.71
CA ILE A 89 -9.36 4.02 -0.32
C ILE A 89 -9.25 5.49 0.07
N ASP A 90 -9.51 5.83 1.33
CA ASP A 90 -9.39 7.21 1.82
C ASP A 90 -7.98 7.76 1.67
N THR A 91 -6.98 6.99 2.07
CA THR A 91 -5.56 7.37 1.93
C THR A 91 -5.19 7.63 0.47
N TYR A 92 -5.61 6.74 -0.43
CA TYR A 92 -5.36 6.90 -1.86
C TYR A 92 -6.15 8.07 -2.46
N ALA A 93 -7.34 8.38 -1.95
CA ALA A 93 -8.15 9.50 -2.41
C ALA A 93 -7.49 10.85 -2.07
N GLU A 94 -6.83 10.97 -0.91
CA GLU A 94 -6.01 12.14 -0.57
C GLU A 94 -4.84 12.29 -1.54
N ALA A 95 -4.09 11.21 -1.80
CA ALA A 95 -2.95 11.25 -2.71
C ALA A 95 -3.34 11.53 -4.16
N THR A 96 -4.50 11.02 -4.60
CA THR A 96 -5.02 11.15 -5.97
C THR A 96 -5.24 12.60 -6.40
N ARG A 97 -5.44 13.53 -5.44
CA ARG A 97 -5.59 14.98 -5.72
C ARG A 97 -4.31 15.62 -6.24
N HIS A 98 -3.16 15.01 -5.94
CA HIS A 98 -1.84 15.58 -6.21
C HIS A 98 -1.03 14.78 -7.22
N VAL A 99 -1.36 13.51 -7.42
CA VAL A 99 -0.73 12.65 -8.43
C VAL A 99 -1.42 12.86 -9.79
N ASP A 100 -0.66 13.28 -10.80
CA ASP A 100 -1.19 13.57 -12.15
C ASP A 100 -1.61 12.29 -12.90
N GLN A 101 -0.86 11.19 -12.78
CA GLN A 101 -1.21 9.91 -13.40
C GLN A 101 -2.07 9.03 -12.47
N GLY A 102 -1.68 7.78 -12.21
CA GLY A 102 -2.43 6.80 -11.42
C GLY A 102 -1.64 6.23 -10.26
N LEU A 103 -2.37 5.54 -9.37
CA LEU A 103 -1.82 4.83 -8.23
C LEU A 103 -2.32 3.38 -8.26
N SER A 104 -1.44 2.42 -8.05
CA SER A 104 -1.82 1.01 -7.98
C SER A 104 -2.48 0.68 -6.64
N LEU A 105 -3.80 0.85 -6.58
CA LEU A 105 -4.60 0.57 -5.40
C LEU A 105 -5.02 -0.90 -5.33
N THR A 106 -4.52 -1.63 -4.35
CA THR A 106 -4.98 -2.99 -4.01
C THR A 106 -5.91 -2.95 -2.81
N LEU A 107 -7.05 -3.63 -2.91
CA LEU A 107 -7.99 -3.80 -1.80
C LEU A 107 -7.80 -5.17 -1.17
N PHE A 108 -7.72 -5.21 0.16
CA PHE A 108 -7.47 -6.42 0.94
C PHE A 108 -8.74 -6.81 1.68
N PHE A 109 -9.15 -8.05 1.52
CA PHE A 109 -10.37 -8.61 2.09
C PHE A 109 -10.07 -9.94 2.80
N ARG A 110 -10.83 -10.23 3.85
CA ARG A 110 -10.84 -11.56 4.45
C ARG A 110 -11.47 -12.57 3.47
N ASP A 111 -11.16 -13.84 3.64
CA ASP A 111 -11.73 -14.96 2.88
C ASP A 111 -13.26 -15.07 3.00
N THR A 112 -13.84 -14.53 4.06
CA THR A 112 -15.30 -14.46 4.27
C THR A 112 -16.01 -13.35 3.48
N ALA A 113 -15.27 -12.50 2.73
CA ALA A 113 -15.87 -11.38 2.02
C ALA A 113 -16.75 -11.84 0.85
N THR A 114 -17.93 -11.25 0.72
CA THR A 114 -18.84 -11.57 -0.39
C THR A 114 -18.53 -10.71 -1.61
N THR A 115 -19.02 -11.13 -2.79
CA THR A 115 -18.97 -10.32 -4.01
C THR A 115 -19.69 -8.98 -3.85
N ARG A 116 -20.72 -8.92 -2.98
CA ARG A 116 -21.42 -7.68 -2.64
C ARG A 116 -20.53 -6.73 -1.84
N ASP A 117 -19.70 -7.24 -0.93
CA ASP A 117 -18.78 -6.42 -0.14
C ASP A 117 -17.69 -5.81 -1.02
N ILE A 118 -17.16 -6.62 -1.96
CA ILE A 118 -16.23 -6.15 -2.98
C ILE A 118 -16.87 -5.04 -3.83
N ASN A 119 -18.10 -5.26 -4.31
CA ASN A 119 -18.79 -4.28 -5.14
C ASN A 119 -19.06 -2.97 -4.39
N LYS A 120 -19.44 -3.03 -3.11
CA LYS A 120 -19.57 -1.83 -2.26
C LYS A 120 -18.27 -1.05 -2.17
N ALA A 121 -17.13 -1.72 -1.97
CA ALA A 121 -15.83 -1.05 -1.91
C ALA A 121 -15.43 -0.41 -3.25
N GLN A 122 -15.74 -1.06 -4.38
CA GLN A 122 -15.51 -0.49 -5.71
C GLN A 122 -16.37 0.77 -5.94
N ILE A 123 -17.65 0.73 -5.57
CA ILE A 123 -18.53 1.89 -5.64
C ILE A 123 -18.04 3.01 -4.72
N TYR A 124 -17.54 2.68 -3.52
CA TYR A 124 -16.96 3.65 -2.60
C TYR A 124 -15.71 4.31 -3.19
N ALA A 125 -14.78 3.52 -3.74
CA ALA A 125 -13.60 4.03 -4.45
C ALA A 125 -13.97 4.98 -5.59
N TRP A 126 -14.95 4.61 -6.42
CA TRP A 126 -15.45 5.47 -7.49
C TRP A 126 -16.01 6.79 -6.95
N LYS A 127 -16.85 6.74 -5.92
CA LYS A 127 -17.41 7.95 -5.27
C LYS A 127 -16.34 8.86 -4.66
N LYS A 128 -15.22 8.29 -4.21
CA LYS A 128 -14.09 9.04 -3.63
C LYS A 128 -13.11 9.59 -4.67
N GLY A 129 -13.37 9.36 -5.97
CA GLY A 129 -12.56 9.90 -7.07
C GLY A 129 -11.29 9.09 -7.36
N ILE A 130 -11.22 7.83 -6.93
CA ILE A 130 -10.12 6.93 -7.28
C ILE A 130 -10.08 6.73 -8.79
N LYS A 131 -8.89 6.93 -9.39
CA LYS A 131 -8.68 6.80 -10.84
C LYS A 131 -8.68 5.35 -11.33
N THR A 132 -8.05 4.44 -10.58
CA THR A 132 -7.90 3.02 -10.97
C THR A 132 -7.88 2.09 -9.75
N LEU A 133 -8.30 0.84 -9.97
CA LEU A 133 -8.12 -0.27 -9.02
C LEU A 133 -7.22 -1.32 -9.67
N TYR A 134 -6.27 -1.86 -8.90
CA TYR A 134 -5.27 -2.80 -9.40
C TYR A 134 -5.67 -4.25 -9.12
N TYR A 135 -5.80 -4.64 -7.85
CA TYR A 135 -6.19 -5.99 -7.44
C TYR A 135 -7.16 -5.97 -6.28
N ILE A 136 -7.94 -7.04 -6.20
CA ILE A 136 -8.66 -7.44 -4.99
C ILE A 136 -7.94 -8.69 -4.46
N ARG A 137 -7.37 -8.58 -3.27
CA ARG A 137 -6.70 -9.70 -2.59
C ARG A 137 -7.57 -10.23 -1.47
N LEU A 138 -7.98 -11.48 -1.61
CA LEU A 138 -8.56 -12.25 -0.51
C LEU A 138 -7.42 -12.87 0.31
N ARG A 139 -7.55 -12.85 1.64
CA ARG A 139 -6.61 -13.49 2.54
C ARG A 139 -6.63 -14.99 2.26
N GLN A 140 -5.54 -15.51 1.72
CA GLN A 140 -5.38 -16.95 1.59
C GLN A 140 -4.95 -17.51 2.95
N MET A 141 -5.67 -18.52 3.44
CA MET A 141 -5.13 -19.36 4.50
C MET A 141 -3.85 -20.03 4.02
N ALA A 142 -2.92 -20.29 4.94
CA ALA A 142 -1.78 -21.14 4.63
C ALA A 142 -2.31 -22.45 4.04
N LEU A 143 -1.73 -22.90 2.93
CA LEU A 143 -2.09 -24.19 2.33
C LEU A 143 -1.91 -25.27 3.41
N PRO A 144 -2.83 -26.24 3.55
CA PRO A 144 -2.65 -27.38 4.45
C PRO A 144 -1.28 -28.02 4.22
N GLY A 145 -0.47 -28.15 5.27
CA GLY A 145 0.93 -28.62 5.19
C GLY A 145 1.99 -27.52 4.98
N THR A 146 1.61 -26.24 4.99
CA THR A 146 2.53 -25.09 4.99
C THR A 146 2.46 -24.25 6.27
N GLU A 147 1.58 -24.63 7.20
CA GLU A 147 1.44 -24.03 8.52
C GLU A 147 2.75 -24.14 9.32
N VAL A 148 3.08 -23.10 10.08
CA VAL A 148 4.17 -23.17 11.05
C VAL A 148 3.61 -23.88 12.27
N GLU A 149 3.91 -25.17 12.42
CA GLU A 149 3.69 -25.88 13.69
C GLU A 149 4.67 -25.30 14.73
N GLY A 150 4.25 -24.25 15.44
CA GLY A 150 5.02 -23.65 16.52
C GLY A 150 4.84 -22.14 16.66
N CYS A 151 5.06 -21.64 17.88
CA CYS A 151 5.08 -20.21 18.16
C CYS A 151 6.22 -19.54 17.38
N VAL A 152 5.88 -18.61 16.48
CA VAL A 152 6.85 -17.88 15.62
C VAL A 152 7.88 -17.08 16.44
N SER A 153 7.60 -16.81 17.72
CA SER A 153 8.55 -16.19 18.67
C SER A 153 9.52 -17.16 19.33
N CYS A 154 9.27 -18.47 19.29
CA CYS A 154 10.03 -19.47 20.05
C CYS A 154 10.90 -20.39 19.20
N SER A 155 10.97 -20.19 17.87
CA SER A 155 11.81 -20.97 16.97
C SER A 155 12.92 -20.08 16.40
N LEU A 156 14.01 -19.94 17.16
CA LEU A 156 15.34 -19.52 16.67
C LEU A 156 16.09 -20.75 16.16
#